data_AF-A0A527GMF2-F1
#
_entry.id   AF-A0A527GMF2-F1
#
_cell.length_a   1.000
_cell.length_b   1.000
_cell.length_c   1.000
_cell.angle_alpha   90.00
_cell.angle_beta   90.00
_cell.angle_gamma   90.00
#
_symmetry.space_group_name_H-M   'P 1'
#
loop_
_entity.id
_entity.type
_entity.pdbx_description
1 polymer ?
#
loop_
_entity_poly.entity_id
_entity_poly.type
_entity_poly.pdbx_seq_one_letter_code
_entity_poly.pdbx_strand_id
1 'polypeptide(L)'
;SGLFRDMFPTQIALIGAAASAVAGRDEDDSENPLAAAARAQGKIGPRIFGTSPGTYGAGVEELLSRGEWSAREEIGRAYLEATSHAYGGADGEAISAPGVFEGRIADADLLVHTGDDPGRDILEGSADVAFIGGFSAALAALGRNADVIVLDTTDPKKPRPRSVGEAVSRVVRARAVNPRFIAGQMRHGPRGASEFAETVDRLVGFAETTHAISGALIEAVHDAYIGDAEVRAFLLRENPAAAKVIAERFLAARRRGLWHPLRNSIDDDLTALIAEAQASEVAA
;
A
#
# COMPACT_ATOMS: atom_id res chain seq x y z
N SER A 1 -9.74 2.84 -8.83
CA SER A 1 -9.66 1.35 -8.93
C SER A 1 -10.63 0.85 -9.99
N GLY A 2 -10.47 -0.38 -10.49
CA GLY A 2 -11.40 -0.99 -11.45
C GLY A 2 -12.84 -1.08 -10.93
N LEU A 3 -13.03 -1.40 -9.65
CA LEU A 3 -14.36 -1.42 -9.03
C LEU A 3 -15.05 -0.04 -9.06
N PHE A 4 -14.30 1.04 -8.81
CA PHE A 4 -14.86 2.40 -8.89
C PHE A 4 -15.31 2.74 -10.31
N ARG A 5 -14.51 2.36 -11.33
CA ARG A 5 -14.88 2.54 -12.74
C ARG A 5 -16.20 1.85 -13.05
N ASP A 6 -16.35 0.59 -12.64
CA ASP A 6 -17.50 -0.22 -13.02
C ASP A 6 -18.78 0.18 -12.27
N MET A 7 -18.65 0.64 -11.01
CA MET A 7 -19.79 1.04 -10.18
C MET A 7 -20.20 2.52 -10.33
N PHE A 8 -19.25 3.40 -10.66
CA PHE A 8 -19.44 4.86 -10.60
C PHE A 8 -19.00 5.58 -11.89
N PRO A 9 -19.42 5.14 -13.09
CA PRO A 9 -19.05 5.81 -14.35
C PRO A 9 -19.56 7.25 -14.40
N THR A 10 -20.73 7.53 -13.82
CA THR A 10 -21.28 8.90 -13.74
C THR A 10 -20.43 9.82 -12.87
N GLN A 11 -19.82 9.31 -11.80
CA GLN A 11 -18.90 10.09 -10.95
C GLN A 11 -17.59 10.39 -11.69
N ILE A 12 -17.10 9.47 -12.51
CA ILE A 12 -15.96 9.73 -13.41
C ILE A 12 -16.31 10.86 -14.38
N ALA A 13 -17.48 10.79 -15.03
CA ALA A 13 -17.95 11.83 -15.93
C ALA A 13 -18.09 13.19 -15.22
N LEU A 14 -18.62 13.20 -13.99
CA LEU A 14 -18.78 14.40 -13.17
C LEU A 14 -17.42 15.05 -12.83
N ILE A 15 -16.43 14.25 -12.41
CA ILE A 15 -15.08 14.74 -12.12
C ILE A 15 -14.44 15.30 -13.40
N GLY A 16 -14.59 14.62 -14.53
CA GLY A 16 -14.10 15.10 -15.83
C GLY A 16 -14.75 16.42 -16.27
N ALA A 17 -16.07 16.55 -16.08
CA ALA A 17 -16.81 17.78 -16.36
C ALA A 17 -16.38 18.93 -15.44
N ALA A 18 -16.20 18.65 -14.15
CA ALA A 18 -15.72 19.64 -13.19
C ALA A 18 -14.30 20.14 -13.54
N ALA A 19 -13.38 19.23 -13.88
CA ALA A 19 -12.03 19.60 -14.31
C ALA A 19 -12.04 20.47 -15.57
N SER A 20 -12.90 20.13 -16.55
CA SER A 20 -13.08 20.92 -17.77
C SER A 20 -13.66 22.30 -17.49
N ALA A 21 -14.65 22.38 -16.60
CA ALA A 21 -15.26 23.65 -16.20
C ALA A 21 -14.26 24.56 -15.47
N VAL A 22 -13.40 24.01 -14.61
CA VAL A 22 -12.33 24.78 -13.94
C VAL A 22 -11.25 25.23 -14.94
N ALA A 23 -10.84 24.36 -15.87
CA ALA A 23 -9.84 24.67 -16.88
C ALA A 23 -10.29 25.75 -17.89
N GLY A 24 -11.61 25.92 -18.09
CA GLY A 24 -12.19 26.92 -18.99
C GLY A 24 -12.40 28.30 -18.38
N ARG A 25 -12.04 28.51 -17.11
CA ARG A 25 -12.22 29.81 -16.43
C ARG A 25 -11.15 30.81 -16.87
N ASP A 26 -11.59 32.07 -17.01
CA ASP A 26 -10.72 33.22 -17.25
C ASP A 26 -10.19 33.76 -15.92
N GLU A 27 -9.18 33.06 -15.39
CA GLU A 27 -8.50 33.33 -14.12
C GLU A 27 -6.99 33.43 -14.36
N ASP A 28 -6.30 34.14 -13.46
CA ASP A 28 -4.84 34.31 -13.51
C ASP A 28 -4.12 32.95 -13.46
N ASP A 29 -3.01 32.84 -14.20
CA ASP A 29 -2.24 31.59 -14.30
C ASP A 29 -1.75 31.08 -12.93
N SER A 30 -1.46 31.98 -11.98
CA SER A 30 -1.00 31.64 -10.64
C SER A 30 -2.12 31.15 -9.71
N GLU A 31 -3.37 31.56 -9.97
CA GLU A 31 -4.54 31.15 -9.19
C GLU A 31 -5.19 29.89 -9.76
N ASN A 32 -5.11 29.69 -11.09
CA ASN A 32 -5.64 28.51 -11.77
C ASN A 32 -4.58 27.85 -12.69
N PRO A 33 -3.67 27.05 -12.12
CA PRO A 33 -2.67 26.31 -12.89
C PRO A 33 -3.28 25.33 -13.91
N LEU A 34 -4.51 24.87 -13.68
CA LEU A 34 -5.20 23.97 -14.60
C LEU A 34 -5.63 24.70 -15.88
N ALA A 35 -6.17 25.91 -15.76
CA ALA A 35 -6.53 26.76 -16.89
C ALA A 35 -5.28 27.23 -17.65
N ALA A 36 -4.22 27.61 -16.93
CA ALA A 36 -2.92 27.95 -17.52
C ALA A 36 -2.38 26.80 -18.40
N ALA A 37 -2.38 25.57 -17.85
CA ALA A 37 -1.94 24.38 -18.60
C ALA A 37 -2.84 24.08 -19.81
N ALA A 38 -4.16 24.27 -19.68
CA ALA A 38 -5.10 24.05 -20.78
C ALA A 38 -4.91 25.07 -21.91
N ARG A 39 -4.67 26.36 -21.60
CA ARG A 39 -4.33 27.40 -22.58
C ARG A 39 -3.04 27.05 -23.33
N ALA A 40 -1.99 26.68 -22.59
CA ALA A 40 -0.69 26.34 -23.18
C ALA A 40 -0.75 25.10 -24.08
N GLN A 41 -1.58 24.11 -23.75
CA GLN A 41 -1.69 22.83 -24.48
C GLN A 41 -2.86 22.81 -25.50
N GLY A 42 -3.69 23.86 -25.53
CA GLY A 42 -4.91 23.94 -26.35
C GLY A 42 -6.04 22.99 -25.93
N LYS A 43 -5.85 22.19 -24.88
CA LYS A 43 -6.85 21.28 -24.30
C LYS A 43 -6.45 20.86 -22.89
N ILE A 44 -7.41 20.39 -22.10
CA ILE A 44 -7.14 19.70 -20.84
C ILE A 44 -6.61 18.28 -21.14
N GLY A 45 -5.45 17.94 -20.57
CA GLY A 45 -4.95 16.56 -20.58
C GLY A 45 -5.75 15.66 -19.63
N PRO A 46 -5.72 14.33 -19.80
CA PRO A 46 -6.44 13.42 -18.93
C PRO A 46 -5.99 13.54 -17.47
N ARG A 47 -6.95 13.31 -16.54
CA ARG A 47 -6.78 13.46 -15.09
C ARG A 47 -7.24 12.25 -14.29
N ILE A 48 -8.12 11.42 -14.85
CA ILE A 48 -8.62 10.21 -14.20
C ILE A 48 -7.96 9.04 -14.90
N PHE A 49 -7.31 8.17 -14.14
CA PHE A 49 -6.53 7.06 -14.66
C PHE A 49 -6.86 5.76 -13.93
N GLY A 50 -6.57 4.65 -14.59
CA GLY A 50 -6.69 3.32 -14.01
C GLY A 50 -6.20 2.24 -14.94
N THR A 51 -6.42 1.01 -14.52
CA THR A 51 -6.13 -0.19 -15.33
C THR A 51 -7.09 -0.31 -16.51
N SER A 52 -6.82 -1.20 -17.45
CA SER A 52 -7.70 -1.44 -18.60
C SER A 52 -9.10 -1.96 -18.19
N PRO A 53 -10.15 -1.74 -19.01
CA PRO A 53 -11.45 -2.33 -18.77
C PRO A 53 -11.38 -3.85 -18.53
N GLY A 54 -12.13 -4.34 -17.53
CA GLY A 54 -12.13 -5.76 -17.16
C GLY A 54 -10.98 -6.22 -16.26
N THR A 55 -10.01 -5.33 -15.96
CA THR A 55 -8.96 -5.60 -14.97
C THR A 55 -9.21 -4.84 -13.66
N TYR A 56 -8.65 -5.36 -12.56
CA TYR A 56 -8.83 -4.87 -11.20
C TYR A 56 -7.51 -4.86 -10.45
N GLY A 57 -7.44 -4.06 -9.38
CA GLY A 57 -6.21 -3.84 -8.60
C GLY A 57 -5.38 -2.65 -9.12
N ALA A 58 -4.18 -2.54 -8.57
CA ALA A 58 -3.15 -1.59 -8.96
C ALA A 58 -2.15 -2.19 -9.97
N GLY A 59 -2.21 -3.51 -10.19
CA GLY A 59 -1.36 -4.25 -11.12
C GLY A 59 0.01 -4.63 -10.55
N VAL A 60 0.21 -4.45 -9.24
CA VAL A 60 1.46 -4.81 -8.54
C VAL A 60 1.25 -5.93 -7.52
N GLU A 61 0.01 -6.37 -7.30
CA GLU A 61 -0.35 -7.36 -6.28
C GLU A 61 0.38 -8.69 -6.48
N GLU A 62 0.47 -9.18 -7.72
CA GLU A 62 1.17 -10.43 -8.03
C GLU A 62 2.69 -10.29 -7.82
N LEU A 63 3.27 -9.16 -8.25
CA LEU A 63 4.69 -8.87 -8.04
C LEU A 63 5.02 -8.84 -6.54
N LEU A 64 4.19 -8.14 -5.76
CA LEU A 64 4.31 -8.04 -4.31
C LEU A 64 4.20 -9.41 -3.62
N SER A 65 3.23 -10.24 -4.03
CA SER A 65 3.03 -11.55 -3.40
C SER A 65 4.18 -12.53 -3.66
N ARG A 66 4.81 -12.46 -4.85
CA ARG A 66 5.95 -13.31 -5.19
C ARG A 66 7.27 -12.88 -4.54
N GLY A 67 7.41 -11.61 -4.16
CA GLY A 67 8.68 -11.12 -3.61
C GLY A 67 9.79 -10.92 -4.67
N GLU A 68 9.46 -11.08 -5.95
CA GLU A 68 10.39 -11.21 -7.09
C GLU A 68 10.76 -9.86 -7.71
N TRP A 69 11.33 -8.96 -6.92
CA TRP A 69 11.93 -7.71 -7.42
C TRP A 69 13.26 -7.42 -6.73
N SER A 70 14.17 -6.78 -7.46
CA SER A 70 15.48 -6.40 -6.93
C SER A 70 15.47 -4.97 -6.37
N ALA A 71 14.73 -4.08 -7.02
CA ALA A 71 14.64 -2.67 -6.66
C ALA A 71 13.19 -2.18 -6.61
N ARG A 72 12.91 -1.19 -5.75
CA ARG A 72 11.57 -0.61 -5.59
C ARG A 72 11.03 -0.02 -6.90
N GLU A 73 11.91 0.47 -7.75
CA GLU A 73 11.60 1.05 -9.06
C GLU A 73 11.04 0.02 -10.06
N GLU A 74 11.26 -1.28 -9.85
CA GLU A 74 10.56 -2.33 -10.62
C GLU A 74 9.06 -2.36 -10.30
N ILE A 75 8.70 -2.22 -9.02
CA ILE A 75 7.30 -2.09 -8.59
C ILE A 75 6.69 -0.83 -9.18
N GLY A 76 7.44 0.28 -9.15
CA GLY A 76 7.01 1.55 -9.73
C GLY A 76 6.71 1.46 -11.23
N ARG A 77 7.59 0.80 -12.00
CA ARG A 77 7.37 0.58 -13.43
C ARG A 77 6.17 -0.31 -13.71
N ALA A 78 5.98 -1.39 -12.93
CA ALA A 78 4.80 -2.24 -13.05
C ALA A 78 3.50 -1.47 -12.75
N TYR A 79 3.50 -0.59 -11.75
CA TYR A 79 2.35 0.26 -11.42
C TYR A 79 2.01 1.26 -12.56
N LEU A 80 3.04 1.88 -13.15
CA LEU A 80 2.89 2.77 -14.30
C LEU A 80 2.34 2.05 -15.53
N GLU A 81 2.85 0.86 -15.83
CA GLU A 81 2.40 0.01 -16.94
C GLU A 81 0.95 -0.45 -16.75
N ALA A 82 0.61 -0.88 -15.53
CA ALA A 82 -0.74 -1.28 -15.18
C ALA A 82 -1.74 -0.13 -15.35
N THR A 83 -1.33 1.10 -15.02
CA THR A 83 -2.14 2.33 -15.17
C THR A 83 -2.12 2.84 -16.62
N SER A 84 -2.61 2.00 -17.52
CA SER A 84 -2.53 2.18 -18.97
C SER A 84 -3.66 2.99 -19.59
N HIS A 85 -4.72 3.31 -18.84
CA HIS A 85 -5.92 3.94 -19.39
C HIS A 85 -6.27 5.24 -18.68
N ALA A 86 -6.69 6.22 -19.48
CA ALA A 86 -7.38 7.41 -19.02
C ALA A 86 -8.90 7.20 -19.10
N TYR A 87 -9.63 7.79 -18.16
CA TYR A 87 -11.07 7.70 -18.05
C TYR A 87 -11.70 9.10 -18.14
N GLY A 88 -12.84 9.21 -18.83
CA GLY A 88 -13.52 10.50 -18.99
C GLY A 88 -14.75 10.42 -19.90
N GLY A 89 -15.16 11.53 -20.50
CA GLY A 89 -16.36 11.59 -21.33
C GLY A 89 -17.67 11.49 -20.51
N ALA A 90 -18.80 11.52 -21.20
CA ALA A 90 -20.13 11.52 -20.57
C ALA A 90 -20.43 10.18 -19.85
N ASP A 91 -19.86 9.09 -20.37
CA ASP A 91 -20.15 7.72 -19.91
C ASP A 91 -18.97 7.07 -19.18
N GLY A 92 -17.90 7.81 -18.85
CA GLY A 92 -16.71 7.24 -18.22
C GLY A 92 -15.90 6.34 -19.15
N GLU A 93 -15.85 6.68 -20.43
CA GLU A 93 -15.12 5.98 -21.48
C GLU A 93 -13.64 5.78 -21.14
N ALA A 94 -13.13 4.59 -21.46
CA ALA A 94 -11.73 4.23 -21.29
C ALA A 94 -10.97 4.49 -22.59
N ILE A 95 -9.90 5.28 -22.51
CA ILE A 95 -8.99 5.54 -23.63
C ILE A 95 -7.60 5.04 -23.25
N SER A 96 -7.05 4.15 -24.06
CA SER A 96 -5.66 3.69 -23.90
C SER A 96 -4.72 4.89 -23.97
N ALA A 97 -3.94 5.08 -22.92
CA ALA A 97 -3.07 6.23 -22.69
C ALA A 97 -1.73 5.82 -22.03
N PRO A 98 -0.99 4.85 -22.59
CA PRO A 98 0.27 4.39 -22.03
C PRO A 98 1.27 5.55 -21.92
N GLY A 99 1.99 5.63 -20.79
CA GLY A 99 2.99 6.67 -20.51
C GLY A 99 2.41 8.06 -20.18
N VAL A 100 1.10 8.30 -20.39
CA VAL A 100 0.50 9.61 -20.07
C VAL A 100 0.39 9.81 -18.56
N PHE A 101 0.07 8.74 -17.82
CA PHE A 101 -0.02 8.79 -16.36
C PHE A 101 1.33 9.14 -15.71
N GLU A 102 2.44 8.63 -16.25
CA GLU A 102 3.80 8.94 -15.81
C GLU A 102 4.08 10.43 -15.80
N GLY A 103 3.81 11.10 -16.93
CA GLY A 103 3.97 12.55 -17.03
C GLY A 103 3.01 13.35 -16.13
N ARG A 104 1.91 12.75 -15.65
CA ARG A 104 0.99 13.40 -14.71
C ARG A 104 1.42 13.27 -13.28
N ILE A 105 1.92 12.11 -12.87
CA ILE A 105 2.40 11.94 -11.50
C ILE A 105 3.77 12.59 -11.29
N ALA A 106 4.57 12.80 -12.34
CA ALA A 106 5.86 13.48 -12.24
C ALA A 106 5.77 14.89 -11.60
N ASP A 107 4.62 15.55 -11.74
CA ASP A 107 4.36 16.88 -11.18
C ASP A 107 3.53 16.82 -9.88
N ALA A 108 3.30 15.62 -9.31
CA ALA A 108 2.50 15.48 -8.10
C ALA A 108 3.32 15.82 -6.85
N ASP A 109 2.84 16.80 -6.07
CA ASP A 109 3.41 17.12 -4.76
C ASP A 109 2.93 16.15 -3.67
N LEU A 110 1.72 15.59 -3.83
CA LEU A 110 1.03 14.84 -2.80
C LEU A 110 0.11 13.74 -3.36
N LEU A 111 0.11 12.57 -2.71
CA LEU A 111 -0.97 11.58 -2.77
C LEU A 111 -1.86 11.71 -1.53
N VAL A 112 -3.17 11.78 -1.74
CA VAL A 112 -4.17 11.63 -0.67
C VAL A 112 -4.94 10.33 -0.88
N HIS A 113 -4.85 9.43 0.10
CA HIS A 113 -5.61 8.18 0.14
C HIS A 113 -6.55 8.17 1.34
N THR A 114 -7.84 8.02 1.11
CA THR A 114 -8.88 8.11 2.15
C THR A 114 -9.15 6.76 2.80
N GLY A 115 -9.30 6.74 4.13
CA GLY A 115 -9.90 5.64 4.88
C GLY A 115 -11.16 6.11 5.60
N ASP A 116 -12.26 5.39 5.42
CA ASP A 116 -13.61 5.76 5.89
C ASP A 116 -14.24 4.69 6.80
N ASP A 117 -13.81 3.44 6.67
CA ASP A 117 -14.29 2.32 7.48
C ASP A 117 -13.60 2.30 8.87
N PRO A 118 -14.34 2.50 9.99
CA PRO A 118 -13.77 2.42 11.34
C PRO A 118 -13.38 1.00 11.77
N GLY A 119 -13.90 -0.02 11.07
CA GLY A 119 -13.63 -1.43 11.34
C GLY A 119 -12.41 -1.98 10.60
N ARG A 120 -11.82 -1.20 9.69
CA ARG A 120 -10.66 -1.60 8.89
C ARG A 120 -9.52 -0.61 9.04
N ASP A 121 -8.30 -1.12 9.12
CA ASP A 121 -7.10 -0.29 9.10
C ASP A 121 -6.19 -0.54 7.89
N ILE A 122 -5.19 0.33 7.73
CA ILE A 122 -4.30 0.35 6.56
C ILE A 122 -3.44 -0.92 6.43
N LEU A 123 -3.24 -1.67 7.52
CA LEU A 123 -2.48 -2.92 7.53
C LEU A 123 -3.41 -4.16 7.51
N GLU A 124 -4.69 -4.02 7.13
CA GLU A 124 -5.59 -5.15 6.88
C GLU A 124 -5.80 -5.42 5.39
N GLY A 125 -5.72 -4.42 4.53
CA GLY A 125 -5.92 -4.55 3.08
C GLY A 125 -4.62 -4.59 2.28
N SER A 126 -4.43 -5.60 1.42
CA SER A 126 -3.32 -5.61 0.45
C SER A 126 -3.44 -4.51 -0.61
N ALA A 127 -4.67 -4.10 -0.93
CA ALA A 127 -4.94 -3.03 -1.89
C ALA A 127 -4.34 -1.68 -1.45
N ASP A 128 -4.30 -1.39 -0.15
CA ASP A 128 -3.73 -0.14 0.36
C ASP A 128 -2.22 -0.08 0.08
N VAL A 129 -1.51 -1.18 0.32
CA VAL A 129 -0.09 -1.31 -0.06
C VAL A 129 0.07 -1.17 -1.57
N ALA A 130 -0.78 -1.83 -2.36
CA ALA A 130 -0.66 -1.83 -3.82
C ALA A 130 -0.89 -0.43 -4.43
N PHE A 131 -1.91 0.30 -3.98
CA PHE A 131 -2.19 1.65 -4.49
C PHE A 131 -1.25 2.72 -3.93
N ILE A 132 -1.09 2.79 -2.60
CA ILE A 132 -0.26 3.81 -1.94
C ILE A 132 1.22 3.52 -2.23
N GLY A 133 1.62 2.29 -2.00
CA GLY A 133 2.98 1.83 -2.24
C GLY A 133 3.35 1.86 -3.71
N GLY A 134 2.46 1.39 -4.59
CA GLY A 134 2.68 1.44 -6.04
C GLY A 134 2.88 2.86 -6.56
N PHE A 135 2.05 3.82 -6.12
CA PHE A 135 2.24 5.23 -6.47
C PHE A 135 3.58 5.77 -5.98
N SER A 136 3.93 5.49 -4.72
CA SER A 136 5.19 5.95 -4.12
C SER A 136 6.39 5.36 -4.86
N ALA A 137 6.36 4.07 -5.18
CA ALA A 137 7.38 3.39 -5.98
C ALA A 137 7.46 3.92 -7.42
N ALA A 138 6.32 4.30 -8.03
CA ALA A 138 6.29 4.89 -9.36
C ALA A 138 7.02 6.24 -9.39
N LEU A 139 6.80 7.11 -8.40
CA LEU A 139 7.57 8.35 -8.29
C LEU A 139 9.06 8.10 -8.09
N ALA A 140 9.43 7.11 -7.26
CA ALA A 140 10.82 6.73 -7.07
C ALA A 140 11.47 6.29 -8.40
N ALA A 141 10.76 5.54 -9.24
CA ALA A 141 11.22 5.16 -10.58
C ALA A 141 11.46 6.35 -11.51
N LEU A 142 10.79 7.49 -11.27
CA LEU A 142 10.99 8.75 -11.97
C LEU A 142 12.05 9.65 -11.34
N GLY A 143 12.73 9.18 -10.28
CA GLY A 143 13.68 9.99 -9.51
C GLY A 143 13.01 11.11 -8.72
N ARG A 144 11.71 10.98 -8.41
CA ARG A 144 10.89 11.97 -7.71
C ARG A 144 10.29 11.38 -6.44
N ASN A 145 9.72 12.26 -5.62
CA ASN A 145 8.96 11.89 -4.43
C ASN A 145 7.77 12.83 -4.28
N ALA A 146 6.75 12.37 -3.57
CA ALA A 146 5.60 13.17 -3.15
C ALA A 146 5.29 12.83 -1.69
N ASP A 147 4.65 13.75 -1.00
CA ASP A 147 4.07 13.43 0.29
C ASP A 147 2.98 12.37 0.11
N VAL A 148 2.85 11.48 1.08
CA VAL A 148 1.82 10.44 1.07
C VAL A 148 0.98 10.59 2.32
N ILE A 149 -0.25 11.05 2.12
CA ILE A 149 -1.19 11.35 3.19
C ILE A 149 -2.32 10.34 3.20
N VAL A 150 -2.51 9.71 4.35
CA VAL A 150 -3.64 8.86 4.68
C VAL A 150 -4.66 9.73 5.41
N LEU A 151 -5.79 9.99 4.75
CA LEU A 151 -6.86 10.83 5.27
C LEU A 151 -7.93 9.97 5.96
N ASP A 152 -7.92 9.98 7.28
CA ASP A 152 -8.91 9.30 8.12
C ASP A 152 -10.20 10.13 8.16
N THR A 153 -11.26 9.58 7.57
CA THR A 153 -12.59 10.18 7.42
C THR A 153 -13.67 9.39 8.18
N THR A 154 -13.28 8.48 9.06
CA THR A 154 -14.19 7.67 9.89
C THR A 154 -15.14 8.51 10.74
N ASP A 155 -14.70 9.72 11.14
CA ASP A 155 -15.58 10.81 11.58
C ASP A 155 -15.62 11.88 10.48
N PRO A 156 -16.68 11.93 9.64
CA PRO A 156 -16.78 12.88 8.53
C PRO A 156 -16.78 14.34 8.97
N LYS A 157 -17.08 14.63 10.25
CA LYS A 157 -17.05 16.00 10.79
C LYS A 157 -15.66 16.44 11.22
N LYS A 158 -14.71 15.49 11.35
CA LYS A 158 -13.36 15.73 11.85
C LYS A 158 -12.34 14.88 11.06
N PRO A 159 -12.17 15.14 9.76
CA PRO A 159 -11.17 14.42 8.96
C PRO A 159 -9.76 14.67 9.53
N ARG A 160 -8.94 13.62 9.58
CA ARG A 160 -7.58 13.65 10.16
C ARG A 160 -6.55 13.19 9.14
N PRO A 161 -5.83 14.11 8.47
CA PRO A 161 -4.71 13.75 7.62
C PRO A 161 -3.53 13.28 8.47
N ARG A 162 -2.82 12.26 8.01
CA ARG A 162 -1.56 11.77 8.59
C ARG A 162 -0.61 11.39 7.47
N SER A 163 0.68 11.56 7.66
CA SER A 163 1.64 10.89 6.79
C SER A 163 1.46 9.36 6.83
N VAL A 164 1.82 8.66 5.76
CA VAL A 164 1.77 7.19 5.72
C VAL A 164 2.55 6.56 6.88
N GLY A 165 3.70 7.14 7.22
CA GLY A 165 4.51 6.69 8.36
C GLY A 165 3.79 6.82 9.70
N GLU A 166 3.09 7.94 9.94
CA GLU A 166 2.28 8.13 11.15
C GLU A 166 1.05 7.21 11.18
N ALA A 167 0.38 7.02 10.04
CA ALA A 167 -0.78 6.14 9.93
C ALA A 167 -0.39 4.68 10.27
N VAL A 168 0.68 4.18 9.66
CA VAL A 168 1.22 2.84 9.96
C VAL A 168 1.71 2.75 11.41
N SER A 169 2.44 3.76 11.90
CA SER A 169 2.92 3.80 13.30
C SER A 169 1.76 3.71 14.30
N ARG A 170 0.66 4.43 14.04
CA ARG A 170 -0.53 4.39 14.89
C ARG A 170 -1.12 2.99 14.93
N VAL A 171 -1.27 2.34 13.78
CA VAL A 171 -1.85 1.00 13.68
C VAL A 171 -0.97 -0.04 14.37
N VAL A 172 0.36 0.02 14.16
CA VAL A 172 1.30 -0.88 14.83
C VAL A 172 1.17 -0.76 16.35
N ARG A 173 1.22 0.46 16.89
CA ARG A 173 1.17 0.70 18.34
C ARG A 173 -0.20 0.44 18.96
N ALA A 174 -1.28 0.83 18.28
CA ALA A 174 -2.63 0.73 18.84
C ALA A 174 -3.20 -0.69 18.73
N ARG A 175 -2.77 -1.46 17.72
CA ARG A 175 -3.38 -2.74 17.35
C ARG A 175 -2.37 -3.86 17.20
N ALA A 176 -1.41 -3.79 16.26
CA ALA A 176 -0.52 -4.93 15.94
C ALA A 176 0.21 -5.47 17.18
N VAL A 177 0.87 -4.60 17.95
CA VAL A 177 1.65 -4.99 19.13
C VAL A 177 0.85 -4.92 20.44
N ASN A 178 -0.47 -4.69 20.36
CA ASN A 178 -1.30 -4.55 21.54
C ASN A 178 -1.59 -5.93 22.15
N PRO A 179 -1.24 -6.20 23.43
CA PRO A 179 -1.46 -7.50 24.06
C PRO A 179 -2.93 -7.97 24.00
N ARG A 180 -3.89 -7.03 24.04
CA ARG A 180 -5.33 -7.36 23.94
C ARG A 180 -5.71 -7.85 22.55
N PHE A 181 -5.09 -7.31 21.51
CA PHE A 181 -5.30 -7.75 20.13
C PHE A 181 -4.66 -9.13 19.92
N ILE A 182 -3.41 -9.30 20.33
CA ILE A 182 -2.67 -10.56 20.23
C ILE A 182 -3.42 -11.68 20.94
N ALA A 183 -3.75 -11.51 22.23
CA ALA A 183 -4.57 -12.47 22.98
C ALA A 183 -5.97 -12.64 22.39
N GLY A 184 -6.48 -11.63 21.68
CA GLY A 184 -7.67 -11.68 20.85
C GLY A 184 -7.57 -12.73 19.76
N GLN A 185 -6.61 -12.54 18.87
CA GLN A 185 -6.39 -13.42 17.72
C GLN A 185 -5.98 -14.83 18.12
N MET A 186 -5.24 -14.99 19.22
CA MET A 186 -4.85 -16.31 19.72
C MET A 186 -6.03 -17.20 20.12
N ARG A 187 -7.25 -16.66 20.29
CA ARG A 187 -8.47 -17.45 20.51
C ARG A 187 -9.11 -18.00 19.23
N HIS A 188 -8.58 -17.63 18.06
CA HIS A 188 -9.13 -17.98 16.75
C HIS A 188 -8.25 -18.95 15.95
N GLY A 189 -7.35 -19.67 16.63
CA GLY A 189 -6.55 -20.76 16.06
C GLY A 189 -5.85 -20.38 14.75
N PRO A 190 -5.96 -21.19 13.68
CA PRO A 190 -5.26 -20.94 12.42
C PRO A 190 -5.58 -19.59 11.77
N ARG A 191 -6.84 -19.11 11.86
CA ARG A 191 -7.21 -17.80 11.30
C ARG A 191 -6.55 -16.67 12.07
N GLY A 192 -6.51 -16.75 13.40
CA GLY A 192 -5.81 -15.78 14.23
C GLY A 192 -4.32 -15.68 13.90
N ALA A 193 -3.67 -16.82 13.65
CA ALA A 193 -2.28 -16.84 13.19
C ALA A 193 -2.11 -16.24 11.78
N SER A 194 -3.06 -16.45 10.87
CA SER A 194 -3.05 -15.78 9.55
C SER A 194 -3.11 -14.26 9.68
N GLU A 195 -3.87 -13.70 10.62
CA GLU A 195 -3.93 -12.24 10.86
C GLU A 195 -2.57 -11.64 11.24
N PHE A 196 -1.73 -12.40 11.96
CA PHE A 196 -0.36 -11.97 12.28
C PHE A 196 0.51 -11.96 11.03
N ALA A 197 0.45 -13.00 10.20
CA ALA A 197 1.17 -13.04 8.93
C ALA A 197 0.72 -11.93 7.98
N GLU A 198 -0.58 -11.70 7.88
CA GLU A 198 -1.17 -10.63 7.07
C GLU A 198 -0.71 -9.25 7.52
N THR A 199 -0.66 -8.99 8.84
CA THR A 199 -0.13 -7.74 9.41
C THR A 199 1.34 -7.54 9.08
N VAL A 200 2.18 -8.58 9.25
CA VAL A 200 3.62 -8.51 8.98
C VAL A 200 3.85 -8.26 7.48
N ASP A 201 3.16 -8.99 6.62
CA ASP A 201 3.27 -8.87 5.18
C ASP A 201 2.98 -7.44 4.70
N ARG A 202 1.91 -6.83 5.20
CA ARG A 202 1.51 -5.46 4.83
C ARG A 202 2.45 -4.41 5.41
N LEU A 203 2.91 -4.59 6.65
CA LEU A 203 3.91 -3.69 7.26
C LEU A 203 5.20 -3.67 6.43
N VAL A 204 5.72 -4.86 6.08
CA VAL A 204 6.91 -4.99 5.24
C VAL A 204 6.64 -4.48 3.83
N GLY A 205 5.45 -4.74 3.27
CA GLY A 205 5.04 -4.23 1.96
C GLY A 205 5.05 -2.70 1.90
N PHE A 206 4.55 -2.01 2.93
CA PHE A 206 4.67 -0.55 3.03
C PHE A 206 6.13 -0.10 3.13
N ALA A 207 6.96 -0.82 3.90
CA ALA A 207 8.39 -0.49 3.99
C ALA A 207 9.08 -0.61 2.61
N GLU A 208 8.82 -1.71 1.89
CA GLU A 208 9.39 -2.01 0.57
C GLU A 208 8.94 -1.03 -0.52
N THR A 209 7.71 -0.52 -0.43
CA THR A 209 7.11 0.31 -1.48
C THR A 209 7.18 1.82 -1.23
N THR A 210 7.37 2.25 0.03
CA THR A 210 7.37 3.68 0.38
C THR A 210 8.71 4.18 0.93
N HIS A 211 9.52 3.30 1.53
CA HIS A 211 10.69 3.66 2.36
C HIS A 211 10.38 4.66 3.51
N ALA A 212 9.09 4.89 3.83
CA ALA A 212 8.66 5.80 4.89
C ALA A 212 8.48 5.10 6.25
N ILE A 213 8.56 3.78 6.28
CA ILE A 213 8.31 2.97 7.46
C ILE A 213 9.61 2.76 8.23
N SER A 214 9.62 3.15 9.51
CA SER A 214 10.78 2.96 10.38
C SER A 214 11.00 1.48 10.68
N GLY A 215 12.26 1.03 10.59
CA GLY A 215 12.67 -0.31 11.04
C GLY A 215 12.35 -0.59 12.51
N ALA A 216 12.17 0.43 13.36
CA ALA A 216 11.75 0.25 14.75
C ALA A 216 10.30 -0.28 14.87
N LEU A 217 9.44 -0.03 13.87
CA LEU A 217 8.10 -0.62 13.83
C LEU A 217 8.17 -2.11 13.46
N ILE A 218 9.08 -2.47 12.56
CA ILE A 218 9.34 -3.86 12.17
C ILE A 218 9.89 -4.62 13.39
N GLU A 219 10.87 -4.06 14.09
CA GLU A 219 11.40 -4.59 15.35
C GLU A 219 10.30 -4.81 16.39
N ALA A 220 9.42 -3.82 16.60
CA ALA A 220 8.35 -3.94 17.59
C ALA A 220 7.37 -5.09 17.27
N VAL A 221 7.03 -5.30 16.00
CA VAL A 221 6.17 -6.43 15.59
C VAL A 221 6.92 -7.76 15.68
N HIS A 222 8.21 -7.79 15.32
CA HIS A 222 9.05 -8.97 15.50
C HIS A 222 9.09 -9.39 16.97
N ASP A 223 9.40 -8.46 17.88
CA ASP A 223 9.47 -8.74 19.32
C ASP A 223 8.13 -9.24 19.87
N ALA A 224 7.01 -8.66 19.43
CA ALA A 224 5.68 -9.06 19.89
C ALA A 224 5.24 -10.43 19.38
N TYR A 225 5.65 -10.84 18.16
CA TYR A 225 5.14 -12.06 17.54
C TYR A 225 6.11 -13.25 17.63
N ILE A 226 7.41 -12.98 17.53
CA ILE A 226 8.48 -13.99 17.52
C ILE A 226 9.32 -13.94 18.79
N GLY A 227 9.56 -12.73 19.32
CA GLY A 227 10.29 -12.54 20.58
C GLY A 227 9.52 -13.02 21.81
N ASP A 228 8.18 -13.05 21.74
CA ASP A 228 7.32 -13.64 22.77
C ASP A 228 7.15 -15.14 22.55
N ALA A 229 7.58 -15.93 23.54
CA ALA A 229 7.58 -17.39 23.47
C ALA A 229 6.16 -17.99 23.36
N GLU A 230 5.15 -17.36 23.96
CA GLU A 230 3.76 -17.84 23.91
C GLU A 230 3.17 -17.61 22.52
N VAL A 231 3.40 -16.43 21.95
CA VAL A 231 2.92 -16.08 20.60
C VAL A 231 3.62 -16.91 19.53
N ARG A 232 4.94 -17.10 19.65
CA ARG A 232 5.73 -17.97 18.76
C ARG A 232 5.23 -19.42 18.80
N ALA A 233 4.99 -19.96 20.00
CA ALA A 233 4.48 -21.32 20.16
C ALA A 233 3.06 -21.48 19.60
N PHE A 234 2.21 -20.46 19.76
CA PHE A 234 0.89 -20.42 19.14
C PHE A 234 0.98 -20.44 17.60
N LEU A 235 1.83 -19.61 17.00
CA LEU A 235 2.04 -19.56 15.55
C LEU A 235 2.45 -20.92 15.00
N LEU A 236 3.47 -21.54 15.59
CA LEU A 236 3.97 -22.86 15.16
C LEU A 236 2.94 -23.97 15.30
N ARG A 237 2.11 -23.94 16.35
CA ARG A 237 1.10 -24.97 16.60
C ARG A 237 -0.12 -24.82 15.69
N GLU A 238 -0.64 -23.60 15.57
CA GLU A 238 -1.93 -23.37 14.91
C GLU A 238 -1.81 -23.13 13.41
N ASN A 239 -0.71 -22.53 12.96
CA ASN A 239 -0.50 -22.26 11.54
C ASN A 239 1.01 -22.13 11.23
N PRO A 240 1.73 -23.25 11.08
CA PRO A 240 3.16 -23.20 10.78
C PRO A 240 3.45 -22.49 9.45
N ALA A 241 2.56 -22.57 8.46
CA ALA A 241 2.69 -21.80 7.22
C ALA A 241 2.74 -20.29 7.48
N ALA A 242 1.88 -19.77 8.38
CA ALA A 242 1.92 -18.38 8.80
C ALA A 242 3.22 -18.03 9.53
N ALA A 243 3.72 -18.90 10.41
CA ALA A 243 5.00 -18.71 11.10
C ALA A 243 6.16 -18.58 10.10
N LYS A 244 6.20 -19.45 9.09
CA LYS A 244 7.17 -19.41 8.00
C LYS A 244 7.08 -18.10 7.21
N VAL A 245 5.89 -17.70 6.78
CA VAL A 245 5.69 -16.45 6.02
C VAL A 245 6.14 -15.24 6.83
N ILE A 246 5.81 -15.17 8.13
CA ILE A 246 6.28 -14.09 9.02
C ILE A 246 7.80 -14.00 9.00
N ALA A 247 8.48 -15.14 9.18
CA ALA A 247 9.94 -15.19 9.18
C ALA A 247 10.55 -14.78 7.83
N GLU A 248 9.99 -15.27 6.72
CA GLU A 248 10.42 -14.93 5.36
C GLU A 248 10.27 -13.43 5.06
N ARG A 249 9.18 -12.79 5.51
CA ARG A 249 8.95 -11.34 5.33
C ARG A 249 9.90 -10.51 6.19
N PHE A 250 10.20 -10.92 7.42
CA PHE A 250 11.23 -10.28 8.22
C PHE A 250 12.63 -10.39 7.58
N LEU A 251 13.00 -11.58 7.11
CA LEU A 251 14.25 -11.77 6.37
C LEU A 251 14.29 -10.97 5.07
N ALA A 252 13.15 -10.80 4.38
CA ALA A 252 13.06 -9.94 3.21
C ALA A 252 13.35 -8.46 3.56
N ALA A 253 12.78 -7.96 4.66
CA ALA A 253 13.07 -6.62 5.16
C ALA A 253 14.55 -6.45 5.53
N ARG A 254 15.17 -7.46 6.15
CA ARG A 254 16.61 -7.51 6.46
C ARG A 254 17.46 -7.44 5.19
N ARG A 255 17.22 -8.33 4.22
CA ARG A 255 17.97 -8.39 2.95
C ARG A 255 17.89 -7.09 2.15
N ARG A 256 16.76 -6.37 2.24
CA ARG A 256 16.53 -5.10 1.55
C ARG A 256 17.00 -3.87 2.34
N GLY A 257 17.63 -4.06 3.50
CA GLY A 257 18.13 -2.94 4.33
C GLY A 257 17.02 -2.08 4.94
N LEU A 258 15.80 -2.61 5.06
CA LEU A 258 14.65 -1.90 5.63
C LEU A 258 14.59 -2.05 7.15
N TRP A 259 15.27 -3.06 7.70
CA TRP A 259 15.34 -3.34 9.12
C TRP A 259 16.75 -3.77 9.56
N HIS A 260 17.26 -3.09 10.59
CA HIS A 260 18.60 -3.29 11.15
C HIS A 260 18.52 -3.53 12.67
N PRO A 261 18.16 -4.74 13.12
CA PRO A 261 18.18 -5.12 14.53
C PRO A 261 19.57 -4.99 15.13
N LEU A 262 19.62 -4.73 16.44
CA LEU A 262 20.86 -4.71 17.22
C LEU A 262 21.34 -6.12 17.62
N ARG A 263 20.46 -7.12 17.54
CA ARG A 263 20.76 -8.51 17.87
C ARG A 263 21.33 -9.23 16.65
N ASN A 264 22.53 -9.79 16.80
CA ASN A 264 23.19 -10.53 15.72
C ASN A 264 22.54 -11.90 15.42
N SER A 265 21.75 -12.45 16.35
CA SER A 265 21.12 -13.76 16.19
C SER A 265 19.86 -13.76 15.32
N ILE A 266 19.30 -12.58 14.99
CA ILE A 266 17.98 -12.49 14.34
C ILE A 266 17.89 -13.31 13.06
N ASP A 267 18.91 -13.25 12.20
CA ASP A 267 18.86 -13.95 10.92
C ASP A 267 18.89 -15.48 11.13
N ASP A 268 19.65 -15.96 12.12
CA ASP A 268 19.71 -17.38 12.52
C ASP A 268 18.40 -17.81 13.19
N ASP A 269 17.84 -17.00 14.08
CA ASP A 269 16.59 -17.26 14.80
C ASP A 269 15.39 -17.37 13.83
N LEU A 270 15.33 -16.48 12.83
CA LEU A 270 14.32 -16.51 11.78
C LEU A 270 14.51 -17.73 10.85
N THR A 271 15.74 -18.10 10.54
CA THR A 271 16.04 -19.29 9.73
C THR A 271 15.64 -20.58 10.48
N ALA A 272 15.92 -20.64 11.78
CA ALA A 272 15.49 -21.74 12.64
C ALA A 272 13.96 -21.83 12.71
N LEU A 273 13.26 -20.69 12.83
CA LEU A 273 11.80 -20.65 12.83
C LEU A 273 11.20 -21.21 11.52
N ILE A 274 11.80 -20.91 10.36
CA ILE A 274 11.38 -21.49 9.07
C ILE A 274 11.53 -23.01 9.09
N ALA A 275 12.67 -23.52 9.57
CA ALA A 275 12.91 -24.96 9.64
C ALA A 275 11.93 -25.66 10.60
N GLU A 276 11.64 -25.07 11.77
CA GLU A 276 10.65 -25.58 12.72
C GLU A 276 9.23 -25.61 12.14
N ALA A 277 8.84 -24.55 11.42
CA ALA A 277 7.56 -24.47 10.75
C ALA A 277 7.39 -25.57 9.68
N GLN A 278 8.41 -25.77 8.85
CA GLN A 278 8.41 -26.82 7.83
C GLN A 278 8.34 -28.22 8.44
N ALA A 279 9.07 -28.47 9.53
CA ALA A 279 9.00 -29.75 10.23
C ALA A 279 7.60 -30.01 10.82
N SER A 280 6.95 -28.96 11.31
CA SER A 280 5.59 -29.03 11.86
C SER A 280 4.53 -29.31 10.79
N GLU A 281 4.67 -28.74 9.58
CA GLU A 281 3.79 -29.05 8.43
C GLU A 281 3.90 -30.50 7.98
N VAL A 282 5.11 -31.08 7.99
CA VAL A 282 5.34 -32.47 7.60
C VAL A 282 4.75 -33.46 8.62
N ALA A 283 4.66 -33.04 9.88
CA ALA A 283 4.15 -33.88 10.97
C ALA A 283 2.62 -33.84 11.14
N ALA A 284 1.94 -32.85 10.56
CA ALA A 284 0.49 -32.65 10.61
C ALA A 284 -0.24 -33.39 9.48
#